data_AF-A0AAE0EM57-F1
#
_entry.id   AF-A0AAE0EM57-F1
#
_cell.length_a   1.000
_cell.length_b   1.000
_cell.length_c   1.000
_cell.angle_alpha   90.00
_cell.angle_beta   90.00
_cell.angle_gamma   90.00
#
_symmetry.space_group_name_H-M   'P 1'
#
loop_
_entity.id
_entity.type
_entity.pdbx_description
1 polymer ?
#
loop_
_entity_poly.entity_id
_entity_poly.type
_entity_poly.pdbx_seq_one_letter_code
_entity_poly.pdbx_strand_id
1 'polypeptide(L)'
;MSFSTRLLAEGALRKSVFLKETGLTDFPINAGLYMTALPALDLVIQMFKEEVWSKEYRFRSLAFDDGVEIKWQEPEVPAKVEDHIIKIDVADDKEMHAIMESYCVKTMEVDKPLWQIILLDNRNEGSQSAV
;
A
#
# COMPACT_ATOMS: atom_id res chain seq x y z
N MET A 1 -32.96 -22.29 9.37
CA MET A 1 -31.72 -22.90 9.91
C MET A 1 -30.55 -22.23 9.23
N SER A 2 -29.92 -21.27 9.91
CA SER A 2 -28.98 -20.31 9.32
C SER A 2 -27.54 -20.75 9.55
N PHE A 3 -26.71 -20.49 8.55
CA PHE A 3 -25.26 -20.65 8.30
C PHE A 3 -24.26 -20.57 9.48
N SER A 4 -24.74 -20.31 10.69
CA SER A 4 -23.99 -19.90 11.88
C SER A 4 -23.12 -20.99 12.51
N THR A 5 -23.47 -22.28 12.34
CA THR A 5 -22.83 -23.34 13.16
C THR A 5 -21.61 -24.01 12.51
N ARG A 6 -21.28 -23.72 11.24
CA ARG A 6 -20.18 -24.39 10.51
C ARG A 6 -18.86 -23.60 10.45
N LEU A 7 -18.86 -22.31 10.77
CA LEU A 7 -17.69 -21.41 10.64
C LEU A 7 -16.60 -21.60 11.72
N LEU A 8 -16.89 -22.39 12.77
CA LEU A 8 -16.00 -22.53 13.93
C LEU A 8 -14.75 -23.40 13.70
N ALA A 9 -14.62 -24.09 12.56
CA ALA A 9 -13.69 -25.21 12.45
C ALA A 9 -12.39 -24.99 11.64
N GLU A 10 -12.24 -23.95 10.80
CA GLU A 10 -11.15 -23.97 9.79
C GLU A 10 -10.26 -22.70 9.68
N GLY A 11 -10.43 -21.70 10.54
CA GLY A 11 -9.76 -20.39 10.41
C GLY A 11 -8.34 -20.26 11.01
N ALA A 12 -7.60 -21.35 11.18
CA ALA A 12 -6.31 -21.37 11.87
C ALA A 12 -5.08 -21.04 10.98
N LEU A 13 -5.26 -20.55 9.75
CA LEU A 13 -4.21 -20.64 8.71
C LEU A 13 -3.80 -19.36 7.97
N ARG A 14 -4.23 -18.14 8.34
CA ARG A 14 -3.81 -16.94 7.61
C ARG A 14 -3.45 -15.77 8.54
N LYS A 15 -2.18 -15.34 8.41
CA LYS A 15 -1.55 -14.15 9.00
C LYS A 15 -2.34 -12.91 8.57
N SER A 16 -3.22 -12.40 9.44
CA SER A 16 -4.12 -11.26 9.15
C SER A 16 -3.89 -10.18 10.20
N VAL A 17 -3.97 -8.90 9.80
CA VAL A 17 -3.57 -7.75 10.64
C VAL A 17 -4.74 -7.14 11.42
N PHE A 18 -5.98 -7.57 11.17
CA PHE A 18 -7.16 -7.02 11.83
C PHE A 18 -7.85 -8.06 12.73
N LEU A 19 -8.48 -7.57 13.81
CA LEU A 19 -9.26 -8.37 14.75
C LEU A 19 -10.36 -9.15 14.00
N LYS A 20 -10.27 -10.50 14.07
CA LYS A 20 -11.21 -11.48 13.49
C LYS A 20 -12.69 -11.26 13.84
N GLU A 21 -13.00 -10.41 14.82
CA GLU A 21 -14.34 -10.20 15.40
C GLU A 21 -15.29 -9.41 14.49
N THR A 22 -14.78 -8.63 13.53
CA THR A 22 -15.62 -7.75 12.70
C THR A 22 -16.13 -8.38 11.40
N GLY A 23 -15.62 -9.56 11.02
CA GLY A 23 -15.95 -10.20 9.74
C GLY A 23 -15.46 -9.44 8.49
N LEU A 24 -14.70 -8.35 8.67
CA LEU A 24 -14.07 -7.60 7.59
C LEU A 24 -12.76 -8.29 7.21
N THR A 25 -12.65 -8.70 5.95
CA THR A 25 -11.39 -9.15 5.36
C THR A 25 -10.43 -7.97 5.22
N ASP A 26 -9.14 -8.18 5.48
CA ASP A 26 -8.08 -7.21 5.23
C ASP A 26 -8.18 -6.64 3.81
N PHE A 27 -8.28 -5.31 3.70
CA PHE A 27 -8.31 -4.63 2.41
C PHE A 27 -7.34 -3.43 2.42
N PRO A 28 -6.59 -3.22 1.33
CA PRO A 28 -5.75 -2.03 1.19
C PRO A 28 -6.64 -0.79 1.02
N ILE A 29 -6.22 0.33 1.63
CA ILE A 29 -6.77 1.65 1.34
C ILE A 29 -5.92 2.23 0.21
N ASN A 30 -6.57 2.56 -0.92
CA ASN A 30 -5.90 3.11 -2.08
C ASN A 30 -6.37 4.55 -2.30
N ALA A 31 -5.41 5.44 -2.56
CA ALA A 31 -5.68 6.82 -2.99
C ALA A 31 -4.92 7.06 -4.30
N GLY A 32 -5.64 7.53 -5.33
CA GLY A 32 -5.06 7.87 -6.63
C GLY A 32 -5.08 9.39 -6.83
N LEU A 33 -3.96 9.93 -7.31
CA LEU A 33 -3.83 11.34 -7.68
C LEU A 33 -3.39 11.40 -9.14
N TYR A 34 -4.20 12.04 -9.97
CA TYR A 34 -3.87 12.29 -11.37
C TYR A 34 -3.25 13.67 -11.50
N MET A 35 -2.09 13.74 -12.15
CA MET A 35 -1.33 14.96 -12.35
C MET A 35 -0.86 15.04 -13.79
N THR A 36 -0.80 16.25 -14.35
CA THR A 36 -0.29 16.51 -15.71
C THR A 36 1.18 16.08 -15.88
N ALA A 37 1.96 16.13 -14.79
CA ALA A 37 3.31 15.62 -14.74
C ALA A 37 3.58 15.07 -13.34
N LEU A 38 4.34 13.98 -13.26
CA LEU A 38 4.76 13.46 -11.97
C LEU A 38 5.71 14.45 -11.27
N PRO A 39 5.56 14.67 -9.95
CA PRO A 39 6.53 15.43 -9.19
C PRO A 39 7.89 14.73 -9.21
N ALA A 40 8.96 15.51 -9.01
CA ALA A 40 10.30 14.95 -8.82
C ALA A 40 10.31 14.00 -7.61
N LEU A 41 11.00 12.87 -7.75
CA LEU A 41 11.05 11.83 -6.73
C LEU A 41 11.53 12.36 -5.37
N ASP A 42 12.57 13.20 -5.37
CA ASP A 42 13.11 13.82 -4.15
C ASP A 42 12.06 14.67 -3.42
N LEU A 43 11.20 15.36 -4.17
CA LEU A 43 10.11 16.15 -3.59
C LEU A 43 9.04 15.26 -2.96
N VAL A 44 8.67 14.15 -3.62
CA VAL A 44 7.73 13.17 -3.06
C VAL A 44 8.26 12.60 -1.74
N ILE A 45 9.53 12.20 -1.74
CA ILE A 45 10.21 11.68 -0.55
C ILE A 45 10.22 12.72 0.56
N GLN A 46 10.61 13.96 0.25
CA GLN A 46 10.67 15.04 1.24
C GLN A 46 9.29 15.30 1.85
N MET A 47 8.26 15.49 1.03
CA MET A 47 6.90 15.74 1.50
C MET A 47 6.37 14.59 2.34
N PHE A 48 6.62 13.35 1.92
CA PHE A 48 6.21 12.18 2.70
C PHE A 48 6.94 12.11 4.04
N LYS A 49 8.24 12.41 4.07
CA LYS A 49 9.03 12.46 5.30
C LYS A 49 8.48 13.50 6.28
N GLU A 50 8.21 14.69 5.79
CA GLU A 50 7.72 15.83 6.58
C GLU A 50 6.29 15.59 7.10
N GLU A 51 5.38 15.16 6.22
CA GLU A 51 3.96 15.13 6.54
C GLU A 51 3.44 13.82 7.13
N VAL A 52 4.07 12.70 6.79
CA VAL A 52 3.57 11.37 7.17
C VAL A 52 4.58 10.66 8.06
N TRP A 53 5.78 10.43 7.56
CA TRP A 53 6.80 9.62 8.24
C TRP A 53 7.19 10.17 9.61
N SER A 54 7.32 11.49 9.75
CA SER A 54 7.72 12.11 11.02
C SER A 54 6.61 12.09 12.06
N LYS A 55 5.34 12.15 11.62
CA LYS A 55 4.15 12.33 12.46
C LYS A 55 3.48 11.01 12.84
N GLU A 56 3.56 10.00 11.97
CA GLU A 56 2.82 8.74 12.11
C GLU A 56 3.76 7.52 12.18
N TYR A 57 3.99 7.01 13.39
CA TYR A 57 4.94 5.92 13.66
C TYR A 57 4.64 4.61 12.91
N ARG A 58 3.37 4.37 12.54
CA ARG A 58 2.95 3.16 11.80
C ARG A 58 3.60 3.05 10.42
N PHE A 59 3.92 4.19 9.79
CA PHE A 59 4.63 4.18 8.51
C PHE A 59 6.09 3.75 8.64
N ARG A 60 6.65 3.85 9.85
CA ARG A 60 8.03 3.44 10.18
C ARG A 60 8.11 2.07 10.85
N SER A 61 6.95 1.45 11.11
CA SER A 61 6.84 0.23 11.91
C SER A 61 6.45 -0.96 11.05
N LEU A 62 6.85 -2.14 11.51
CA LEU A 62 6.33 -3.41 11.01
C LEU A 62 5.22 -3.91 11.93
N ALA A 63 4.20 -4.51 11.34
CA ALA A 63 3.16 -5.20 12.09
C ALA A 63 3.66 -6.63 12.39
N PHE A 64 3.46 -7.09 13.61
CA PHE A 64 3.67 -8.49 13.98
C PHE A 64 2.51 -9.00 14.81
N ASP A 65 2.12 -10.24 14.56
CA ASP A 65 1.08 -10.95 15.29
C ASP A 65 1.74 -11.84 16.34
N ASP A 66 1.48 -11.58 17.62
CA ASP A 66 2.00 -12.39 18.73
C ASP A 66 1.07 -13.55 19.13
N GLY A 67 0.00 -13.78 18.35
CA GLY A 67 -1.03 -14.77 18.58
C GLY A 67 -2.21 -14.27 19.43
N VAL A 68 -2.11 -13.05 19.98
CA VAL A 68 -3.18 -12.41 20.78
C VAL A 68 -3.62 -11.10 20.13
N GLU A 69 -2.68 -10.27 19.69
CA GLU A 69 -2.95 -8.99 19.04
C GLU A 69 -1.86 -8.62 18.02
N ILE A 70 -2.20 -7.71 17.11
CA ILE A 70 -1.20 -7.08 16.25
C ILE A 70 -0.50 -5.99 17.03
N LYS A 71 0.82 -6.10 17.09
CA LYS A 71 1.72 -5.10 17.64
C LYS A 71 2.51 -4.45 16.53
N TRP A 72 2.84 -3.18 16.75
CA TRP A 72 3.64 -2.38 15.83
C TRP A 72 4.99 -2.12 16.47
N GLN A 73 6.06 -2.42 15.73
CA GLN A 73 7.42 -2.21 16.21
C GLN A 73 8.25 -1.53 15.12
N GLU A 74 8.95 -0.46 15.50
CA GLU A 74 9.97 0.13 14.64
C GLU A 74 11.16 -0.86 14.55
N PRO A 75 11.58 -1.25 13.33
CA PRO A 75 12.71 -2.15 13.16
C PRO A 75 14.00 -1.46 13.60
N GLU A 76 14.97 -2.25 14.09
CA GLU A 76 16.28 -1.73 14.53
C GLU A 76 17.00 -0.94 13.43
N VAL A 77 16.80 -1.35 12.17
CA VAL A 77 17.21 -0.61 10.98
C VAL A 77 15.94 -0.10 10.29
N PRO A 78 15.65 1.21 10.37
CA PRO A 78 14.51 1.79 9.69
C PRO A 78 14.61 1.57 8.18
N ALA A 79 13.52 1.08 7.57
CA ALA A 79 13.41 1.08 6.12
C ALA A 79 13.49 2.51 5.60
N LYS A 80 14.10 2.70 4.42
CA LYS A 80 14.13 4.00 3.77
C LYS A 80 12.80 4.22 3.05
N VAL A 81 12.26 5.44 3.08
CA VAL A 81 11.01 5.79 2.37
C VAL A 81 11.09 5.40 0.89
N GLU A 82 12.28 5.58 0.32
CA GLU A 82 12.66 5.29 -1.05
C GLU A 82 12.44 3.82 -1.43
N ASP A 83 12.62 2.89 -0.49
CA ASP A 83 12.46 1.45 -0.72
C ASP A 83 10.98 1.05 -0.94
N HIS A 84 10.05 1.96 -0.64
CA HIS A 84 8.60 1.77 -0.77
C HIS A 84 7.99 2.54 -1.95
N ILE A 85 8.83 3.21 -2.75
CA ILE A 85 8.38 3.93 -3.94
C ILE A 85 8.69 3.09 -5.18
N ILE A 86 7.66 2.74 -5.93
CA ILE A 86 7.75 1.99 -7.18
C ILE A 86 7.46 2.96 -8.33
N LYS A 87 8.40 3.10 -9.27
CA LYS A 87 8.17 3.84 -10.51
C LYS A 87 7.93 2.87 -11.65
N ILE A 88 6.87 3.11 -12.42
CA ILE A 88 6.50 2.33 -13.60
C ILE A 88 6.22 3.29 -14.75
N ASP A 89 6.90 3.09 -15.87
CA ASP A 89 6.57 3.77 -17.11
C ASP A 89 5.44 3.01 -17.81
N VAL A 90 4.41 3.73 -18.24
CA VAL A 90 3.26 3.16 -18.93
C VAL A 90 3.15 3.76 -20.33
N ALA A 91 2.69 2.94 -21.28
CA ALA A 91 2.53 3.33 -22.66
C ALA A 91 1.27 4.17 -22.88
N ASP A 92 0.18 3.88 -22.16
CA ASP A 92 -1.09 4.59 -22.32
C ASP A 92 -1.96 4.54 -21.06
N ASP A 93 -3.07 5.27 -21.10
CA ASP A 93 -4.02 5.33 -20.00
C ASP A 93 -4.67 3.97 -19.70
N LYS A 94 -4.80 3.09 -20.69
CA LYS A 94 -5.41 1.77 -20.49
C LYS A 94 -4.47 0.89 -19.66
N GLU A 95 -3.18 0.92 -19.95
CA GLU A 95 -2.16 0.25 -19.14
C GLU A 95 -2.09 0.85 -17.73
N MET A 96 -2.17 2.18 -17.60
CA MET A 96 -2.23 2.86 -16.30
C MET A 96 -3.40 2.34 -15.44
N HIS A 97 -4.61 2.30 -16.00
CA HIS A 97 -5.79 1.80 -15.30
C HIS A 97 -5.64 0.33 -14.90
N ALA A 98 -5.17 -0.52 -15.80
CA ALA A 98 -4.96 -1.94 -15.51
C ALA A 98 -3.96 -2.15 -14.36
N ILE A 99 -2.88 -1.36 -14.32
CA ILE A 99 -1.91 -1.39 -13.23
C ILE A 99 -2.57 -0.93 -11.93
N MET A 100 -3.27 0.20 -11.92
CA MET A 100 -3.97 0.70 -10.72
C MET A 100 -4.93 -0.34 -10.15
N GLU A 101 -5.75 -0.97 -10.99
CA GLU A 101 -6.69 -2.03 -10.57
C GLU A 101 -5.96 -3.23 -9.95
N SER A 102 -4.82 -3.65 -10.52
CA SER A 102 -4.04 -4.77 -10.00
C SER A 102 -3.50 -4.51 -8.58
N TYR A 103 -3.16 -3.25 -8.27
CA TYR A 103 -2.66 -2.87 -6.96
C TYR A 103 -3.78 -2.65 -5.94
N CYS A 104 -4.97 -2.23 -6.39
CA CYS A 104 -6.13 -2.07 -5.51
C CYS A 104 -6.57 -3.37 -4.81
N VAL A 105 -6.29 -4.52 -5.42
CA VAL A 105 -6.66 -5.84 -4.88
C VAL A 105 -5.46 -6.61 -4.30
N LYS A 106 -4.26 -6.04 -4.35
CA LYS A 106 -3.04 -6.71 -3.91
C LYS A 106 -2.98 -6.72 -2.38
N THR A 107 -2.98 -7.91 -1.80
CA THR A 107 -2.75 -8.10 -0.36
C THR A 107 -1.30 -7.76 -0.03
N MET A 108 -1.10 -7.01 1.06
CA MET A 108 0.23 -6.70 1.58
C MET A 108 0.68 -7.77 2.56
N GLU A 109 1.98 -8.06 2.58
CA GLU A 109 2.57 -9.00 3.53
C GLU A 109 2.77 -8.29 4.88
N VAL A 110 2.30 -8.93 5.96
CA VAL A 110 2.26 -8.34 7.31
C VAL A 110 3.65 -8.04 7.87
N ASP A 111 4.63 -8.85 7.50
CA ASP A 111 6.04 -8.72 7.89
C ASP A 111 6.81 -7.66 7.08
N LYS A 112 6.12 -6.94 6.20
CA LYS A 112 6.64 -5.80 5.43
C LYS A 112 5.87 -4.52 5.80
N PRO A 113 6.43 -3.34 5.48
CA PRO A 113 5.68 -2.10 5.64
C PRO A 113 4.37 -2.14 4.85
N LEU A 114 3.27 -1.83 5.53
CA LEU A 114 1.90 -1.94 5.01
C LEU A 114 1.48 -0.71 4.20
N TRP A 115 2.44 -0.13 3.46
CA TRP A 115 2.21 1.01 2.57
C TRP A 115 3.23 0.99 1.42
N GLN A 116 2.87 1.61 0.31
CA GLN A 116 3.73 1.82 -0.86
C GLN A 116 3.22 3.02 -1.64
N ILE A 117 4.12 3.71 -2.34
CA ILE A 117 3.77 4.77 -3.30
C ILE A 117 4.09 4.26 -4.69
N ILE A 118 3.14 4.37 -5.61
CA ILE A 118 3.31 3.94 -7.00
C ILE A 118 3.23 5.16 -7.89
N LEU A 119 4.31 5.42 -8.62
CA LEU A 119 4.42 6.51 -9.58
C LEU A 119 4.27 5.92 -10.99
N LEU A 120 3.15 6.23 -11.65
CA LEU A 120 2.86 5.79 -13.01
C LEU A 120 3.13 6.95 -13.99
N ASP A 121 4.10 6.79 -14.88
CA ASP A 121 4.55 7.82 -15.81
C ASP A 121 4.07 7.51 -17.22
N ASN A 122 3.01 8.20 -17.69
CA ASN A 122 2.51 8.04 -19.05
C ASN A 122 3.33 8.90 -20.02
N ARG A 123 4.25 8.27 -20.73
CA ARG A 123 5.19 8.95 -21.63
C ARG A 123 4.54 9.50 -22.91
N ASN A 124 3.28 9.18 -23.20
CA ASN A 124 2.64 9.55 -24.46
C ASN A 124 2.08 10.99 -24.50
N GLU A 125 1.87 11.66 -23.36
CA GLU A 125 1.39 13.05 -23.37
C GLU A 125 2.49 14.09 -23.66
N GLY A 126 3.77 13.74 -23.42
CA GLY A 126 4.91 14.63 -23.67
C GLY A 126 5.21 14.94 -25.14
N SER A 127 4.53 14.27 -26.09
CA SER A 127 4.76 14.44 -27.53
C SER A 127 3.65 15.17 -28.28
N GLN A 128 2.55 15.57 -27.60
CA GLN A 128 1.40 16.19 -28.26
C GLN A 128 1.17 17.68 -27.93
N SER A 129 1.99 18.31 -27.08
CA SER A 129 1.88 19.75 -26.75
C SER A 129 2.97 20.63 -27.38
N ALA A 130 3.54 20.21 -28.50
CA ALA A 130 4.42 21.04 -29.33
C ALA A 130 3.80 21.25 -30.72
N VAL A 131 2.66 21.93 -30.79
CA VAL A 131 2.13 22.58 -32.00
C VAL A 131 1.55 23.94 -31.62
#